data_AF-A0A1J0A9Z5-F1
#
_entry.id   AF-A0A1J0A9Z5-F1
#
_cell.length_a   1.000
_cell.length_b   1.000
_cell.length_c   1.000
_cell.angle_alpha   90.00
_cell.angle_beta   90.00
_cell.angle_gamma   90.00
#
_symmetry.space_group_name_H-M   'P 1'
#
loop_
_entity.id
_entity.type
_entity.pdbx_description
1 polymer ?
#
loop_
_entity_poly.entity_id
_entity_poly.type
_entity_poly.pdbx_seq_one_letter_code
_entity_poly.pdbx_strand_id
1 'polypeptide(L)'
;MSKRYLEKEIERIELLLGKKIIIELSEKITPQRRAESKQENPGKQGFVAIAKRWIVERTNAWINQCRVLWKNCEGSIKTSQTKIRICAIGLILRRIA
;
A
#
# COMPACT_ATOMS: atom_id res chain seq x y z
N MET A 1 -26.48 15.55 -5.31
CA MET A 1 -25.53 15.60 -4.17
C MET A 1 -24.52 16.70 -4.46
N SER A 2 -24.46 17.77 -3.67
CA SER A 2 -23.61 18.94 -3.98
C SER A 2 -22.14 18.65 -3.65
N LYS A 3 -21.20 19.09 -4.49
CA LYS A 3 -19.75 18.93 -4.30
C LYS A 3 -19.30 19.34 -2.89
N ARG A 4 -19.85 20.44 -2.37
CA ARG A 4 -19.60 20.94 -1.00
C ARG A 4 -19.97 19.96 0.11
N TYR A 5 -21.00 19.14 -0.10
CA TYR A 5 -21.43 18.14 0.88
C TYR A 5 -20.40 16.99 0.94
N LEU A 6 -19.95 16.53 -0.23
CA LEU A 6 -18.94 15.48 -0.32
C LEU A 6 -17.60 15.92 0.27
N GLU A 7 -17.18 17.16 0.01
CA GLU A 7 -15.93 17.71 0.57
C GLU A 7 -15.97 17.76 2.11
N LYS A 8 -17.07 18.24 2.69
CA LYS A 8 -17.25 18.24 4.16
C LYS A 8 -17.24 16.83 4.76
N GLU A 9 -17.86 15.87 4.07
CA GLU A 9 -17.94 14.51 4.59
C GLU A 9 -16.60 13.77 4.49
N ILE A 10 -15.83 14.03 3.43
CA ILE A 10 -14.44 13.56 3.30
C ILE A 10 -13.60 14.12 4.44
N GLU A 11 -13.65 15.42 4.71
CA GLU A 11 -12.90 16.07 5.79
C GLU A 11 -13.24 15.47 7.17
N ARG A 12 -14.53 15.19 7.40
CA ARG A 12 -15.01 14.51 8.61
C ARG A 12 -14.45 13.09 8.73
N ILE A 13 -14.43 12.33 7.64
CA ILE A 13 -13.89 10.98 7.57
C ILE A 13 -12.37 10.99 7.81
N GLU A 14 -11.62 11.92 7.22
CA GLU A 14 -10.17 12.03 7.40
C GLU A 14 -9.79 12.29 8.87
N LEU A 15 -10.55 13.14 9.58
CA LEU A 15 -10.37 13.37 11.02
C LEU A 15 -10.64 12.12 11.87
N LEU A 16 -11.64 11.32 11.49
CA LEU A 16 -11.96 10.05 12.16
C LEU A 16 -10.93 8.96 11.85
N LEU A 17 -10.44 8.90 10.62
CA LEU A 17 -9.42 7.96 10.17
C LEU A 17 -8.06 8.27 10.79
N GLY A 18 -7.65 9.54 10.87
CA GLY A 18 -6.37 9.95 11.46
C GLY A 18 -6.22 9.56 12.94
N LYS A 19 -7.33 9.40 13.66
CA LYS A 19 -7.32 8.91 15.05
C LYS A 19 -7.28 7.38 15.17
N LYS A 20 -7.76 6.66 14.16
CA LYS A 20 -7.85 5.18 14.15
C LYS A 20 -6.69 4.50 13.43
N ILE A 21 -6.12 5.15 12.42
CA ILE A 21 -5.00 4.63 11.63
C ILE A 21 -3.73 5.22 12.19
N ILE A 22 -3.09 4.48 13.10
CA ILE A 22 -1.72 4.77 13.53
C ILE A 22 -0.80 4.36 12.39
N ILE A 23 -0.23 5.33 11.68
CA ILE A 23 0.78 5.08 10.66
C ILE A 23 2.11 4.84 11.39
N GLU A 24 2.33 3.60 11.82
CA GLU A 24 3.63 3.16 12.32
C GLU A 24 4.58 3.00 11.13
N LEU A 25 5.52 3.94 10.99
CA LEU A 25 6.60 3.80 10.03
C LEU A 25 7.55 2.71 10.53
N SER A 26 7.60 1.60 9.80
CA SER A 26 8.63 0.59 10.04
C SER A 26 10.01 1.20 9.78
N GLU A 27 10.97 0.89 10.65
CA GLU A 27 12.38 1.16 10.38
C GLU A 27 12.78 0.55 9.03
N LYS A 28 13.48 1.34 8.22
CA LYS A 28 14.02 0.85 6.96
C LYS A 28 15.11 -0.17 7.25
N ILE A 29 15.14 -1.28 6.52
CA ILE A 29 16.27 -2.22 6.59
C ILE A 29 17.52 -1.50 6.11
N THR A 30 18.49 -1.34 7.02
CA THR A 30 19.82 -0.85 6.70
C THR A 30 20.71 -2.00 6.19
N PRO A 31 21.74 -1.70 5.38
CA PRO A 31 22.73 -2.70 4.97
C PRO A 31 23.41 -3.39 6.16
N GLN A 32 23.63 -2.67 7.26
CA GLN A 32 24.18 -3.18 8.51
C GLN A 32 23.30 -4.27 9.12
N ARG A 33 21.99 -3.99 9.29
CA ARG A 33 21.03 -4.96 9.84
C ARG A 33 20.86 -6.20 8.96
N ARG A 34 21.04 -6.05 7.65
CA ARG A 34 21.09 -7.18 6.71
C ARG A 34 22.36 -8.02 6.88
N ALA A 35 23.51 -7.39 7.14
CA ALA A 35 24.77 -8.08 7.41
C ALA A 35 24.72 -8.84 8.76
N GLU A 36 24.17 -8.22 9.80
CA GLU A 36 23.91 -8.85 11.10
C GLU A 36 23.04 -10.10 10.95
N SER A 37 21.90 -9.98 10.27
CA SER A 37 21.01 -11.11 9.98
C SER A 37 21.70 -12.23 9.20
N LYS A 38 22.62 -11.89 8.27
CA LYS A 38 23.40 -12.87 7.50
C LYS A 38 24.44 -13.58 8.37
N GLN A 39 25.01 -12.89 9.35
CA GLN A 39 25.94 -13.45 10.33
C GLN A 39 25.22 -14.37 11.33
N GLU A 40 24.05 -13.96 11.81
CA GLU A 40 23.21 -14.77 12.71
C GLU A 40 22.68 -16.05 12.04
N ASN A 41 22.37 -15.99 10.75
CA ASN A 41 21.83 -17.13 10.03
C ASN A 41 22.39 -17.22 8.60
N PRO A 42 23.55 -17.87 8.40
CA PRO A 42 24.24 -17.89 7.10
C PRO A 42 23.42 -18.56 5.99
N GLY A 43 22.48 -19.44 6.34
CA GLY A 43 21.55 -20.07 5.39
C GLY A 43 20.45 -19.14 4.86
N LYS A 44 20.17 -18.00 5.51
CA LYS A 44 19.03 -17.11 5.18
C LYS A 44 19.40 -15.83 4.43
N GLN A 45 20.60 -15.74 3.87
CA GLN A 45 21.06 -14.64 2.98
C GLN A 45 20.71 -13.20 3.47
N GLY A 46 20.64 -12.96 4.77
CA GLY A 46 20.30 -11.64 5.34
C GLY A 46 18.80 -11.29 5.30
N PHE A 47 17.92 -12.28 5.35
CA PHE A 47 16.48 -12.05 5.47
C PHE A 47 16.10 -11.44 6.83
N VAL A 48 15.65 -10.19 6.81
CA VAL A 48 15.14 -9.48 7.99
C VAL A 48 13.61 -9.47 7.96
N ALA A 49 12.98 -10.05 8.99
CA ALA A 49 11.53 -10.04 9.11
C ALA A 49 11.01 -8.63 9.47
N ILE A 50 10.17 -8.06 8.60
CA ILE A 50 9.47 -6.79 8.86
C ILE A 50 8.03 -7.09 9.25
N ALA A 51 7.60 -6.58 10.40
CA ALA A 51 6.22 -6.68 10.85
C ALA A 51 5.26 -6.09 9.79
N LYS A 52 4.16 -6.79 9.50
CA LYS A 52 3.10 -6.35 8.56
C LYS A 52 3.53 -6.23 7.08
N ARG A 53 4.74 -6.64 6.69
CA ARG A 53 5.24 -6.57 5.29
C ARG A 53 4.35 -7.29 4.28
N TRP A 54 3.76 -8.42 4.69
CA TRP A 54 2.85 -9.21 3.85
C TRP A 54 1.64 -8.39 3.37
N ILE A 55 1.19 -7.36 4.12
CA ILE A 55 0.06 -6.50 3.74
C ILE A 55 0.41 -5.68 2.50
N VAL A 56 1.62 -5.11 2.49
CA VAL A 56 2.13 -4.31 1.37
C VAL A 56 2.34 -5.20 0.16
N GLU A 57 3.00 -6.34 0.33
CA GLU A 57 3.26 -7.29 -0.78
C GLU A 57 1.96 -7.82 -1.39
N ARG A 58 0.95 -8.12 -0.55
CA ARG A 58 -0.38 -8.52 -1.01
C ARG A 58 -1.09 -7.41 -1.79
N THR A 59 -0.97 -6.17 -1.35
CA THR A 59 -1.54 -5.01 -2.07
C THR A 59 -0.85 -4.83 -3.42
N ASN A 60 0.48 -4.93 -3.47
CA ASN A 60 1.23 -4.90 -4.71
C ASN A 60 0.87 -6.05 -5.65
N ALA A 61 0.63 -7.25 -5.12
CA ALA A 61 0.18 -8.40 -5.92
C ALA A 61 -1.16 -8.12 -6.61
N TRP A 62 -2.11 -7.48 -5.93
CA TRP A 62 -3.39 -7.08 -6.55
C TRP A 62 -3.24 -5.97 -7.59
N ILE A 63 -2.38 -4.98 -7.32
CA ILE A 63 -2.08 -3.91 -8.29
C ILE A 63 -1.42 -4.49 -9.54
N ASN A 64 -0.53 -5.47 -9.39
CA ASN A 64 0.15 -6.12 -10.51
C ASN A 64 -0.81 -6.91 -11.43
N GLN A 65 -1.97 -7.34 -10.94
CA GLN A 65 -3.01 -7.95 -11.79
C GLN A 65 -3.63 -6.91 -12.75
N CYS A 66 -3.62 -5.63 -12.39
CA CYS A 66 -3.95 -4.55 -13.30
C CYS A 66 -2.75 -4.24 -14.20
N ARG A 67 -2.60 -4.99 -15.30
CA ARG A 67 -1.49 -4.86 -16.27
C ARG A 67 -1.19 -3.42 -16.71
N VAL A 68 -2.22 -2.58 -16.76
CA VAL A 68 -2.13 -1.17 -17.16
C VAL A 68 -1.38 -0.31 -16.12
N LEU A 69 -1.34 -0.72 -14.85
CA LEU A 69 -0.60 -0.01 -13.79
C LEU A 69 0.88 -0.41 -13.71
N TRP A 70 1.28 -1.52 -14.33
CA TRP A 70 2.64 -2.08 -14.23
C TRP A 70 3.39 -2.11 -15.56
N LYS A 71 2.81 -2.73 -16.61
CA LYS A 71 3.50 -2.91 -17.90
C LYS A 71 3.25 -1.75 -18.86
N ASN A 72 2.06 -1.18 -18.81
CA ASN A 72 1.61 -0.12 -19.71
C ASN A 72 1.22 1.13 -18.90
N CYS A 73 2.10 1.57 -18.01
CA CYS A 73 1.89 2.78 -17.22
C CYS A 73 1.62 3.94 -18.17
N GLU A 74 0.46 4.59 -18.02
CA GLU A 74 0.22 5.83 -18.75
C GLU A 74 1.15 6.90 -18.19
N GLY A 75 1.78 7.68 -19.08
CA GLY A 75 2.70 8.75 -18.67
C GLY A 75 2.06 9.86 -17.84
N SER A 76 0.73 9.85 -17.66
CA SER A 76 0.02 10.82 -16.83
C SER A 76 -0.21 10.29 -15.41
N ILE A 77 0.19 11.10 -14.42
CA ILE A 77 -0.04 10.82 -13.01
C ILE A 77 -1.54 10.74 -12.69
N LYS A 78 -2.34 11.62 -13.32
CA LYS A 78 -3.81 11.67 -13.08
C LYS A 78 -4.48 10.36 -13.47
N THR A 79 -4.09 9.79 -14.60
CA THR A 79 -4.73 8.57 -15.09
C THR A 79 -4.26 7.34 -14.32
N SER A 80 -2.98 7.30 -13.94
CA SER A 80 -2.43 6.29 -13.02
C SER A 80 -3.15 6.29 -11.67
N GLN A 81 -3.40 7.47 -11.09
CA GLN A 81 -4.16 7.61 -9.84
C GLN A 81 -5.59 7.06 -9.97
N THR A 82 -6.28 7.40 -11.06
CA THR A 82 -7.64 6.88 -11.32
C THR A 82 -7.66 5.36 -11.41
N LYS A 83 -6.66 4.75 -12.06
CA LYS A 83 -6.56 3.29 -12.17
C LYS A 83 -6.29 2.60 -10.84
N ILE A 84 -5.44 3.17 -9.98
CA ILE A 84 -5.23 2.66 -8.62
C ILE A 84 -6.54 2.68 -7.84
N ARG A 85 -7.32 3.77 -7.93
CA ARG A 85 -8.63 3.87 -7.28
C ARG A 85 -9.60 2.80 -7.79
N ILE A 86 -9.69 2.59 -9.11
CA ILE A 86 -10.53 1.55 -9.71
C ILE A 86 -10.12 0.16 -9.21
N CYS A 87 -8.82 -0.16 -9.17
CA CYS A 87 -8.31 -1.41 -8.64
C CYS A 87 -8.73 -1.64 -7.18
N ALA A 88 -8.61 -0.61 -6.33
CA ALA A 88 -9.01 -0.67 -4.94
C ALA A 88 -10.52 -0.87 -4.78
N ILE A 89 -11.34 -0.18 -5.57
CA ILE A 89 -12.80 -0.35 -5.58
C ILE A 89 -13.17 -1.80 -5.96
N GLY A 90 -12.57 -2.34 -7.02
CA GLY A 90 -12.81 -3.74 -7.42
C GLY A 90 -12.39 -4.77 -6.37
N LEU A 91 -11.36 -4.47 -5.57
CA LEU A 91 -10.98 -5.29 -4.42
C LEU A 91 -12.04 -5.23 -3.30
N ILE A 92 -12.53 -4.02 -2.96
CA ILE A 92 -13.56 -3.83 -1.95
C ILE A 92 -14.85 -4.54 -2.35
N LEU A 93 -15.28 -4.39 -3.61
CA LEU A 93 -16.48 -5.06 -4.13
C LEU A 93 -16.42 -6.58 -3.97
N ARG A 94 -15.28 -7.21 -4.30
CA ARG A 94 -15.07 -8.65 -4.13
C ARG A 94 -15.03 -9.14 -2.68
N ARG A 95 -14.88 -8.24 -1.71
CA ARG A 95 -14.89 -8.60 -0.29
C ARG A 95 -16.26 -8.42 0.36
N ILE A 96 -17.12 -7.62 -0.26
CA ILE A 96 -18.48 -7.36 0.20
C ILE A 96 -19.46 -8.39 -0.38
N ALA A 97 -19.23 -8.82 -1.63
CA ALA A 97 -19.93 -9.93 -2.25
C ALA A 97 -19.52 -11.28 -1.65
#